data_AF-A0A2A6Z7S2-F1
#
_entry.id   AF-A0A2A6Z7S2-F1
#
_cell.length_a   1.000
_cell.length_b   1.000
_cell.length_c   1.000
_cell.angle_alpha   90.00
_cell.angle_beta   90.00
_cell.angle_gamma   90.00
#
_symmetry.space_group_name_H-M   'P 1'
#
loop_
_entity.id
_entity.type
_entity.pdbx_description
1 polymer ?
#
loop_
_entity_poly.entity_id
_entity_poly.type
_entity_poly.pdbx_seq_one_letter_code
_entity_poly.pdbx_strand_id
1 'polypeptide(L)' 'MTIDELRTLRGLSMTKLCDAAGLSMGAIFRLTRPGADITGARLETLMKLAAGLDAVITIDPEGVTIRPKEENR' A
#
# COMPACT_ATOMS: atom_id res chain seq x y z
N MET A 1 -0.44 1.66 10.75
CA MET A 1 -1.51 0.78 10.25
C MET A 1 -0.97 -0.08 9.12
N THR A 2 -1.56 -1.25 8.90
CA THR A 2 -1.24 -2.13 7.78
C THR A 2 -1.92 -1.66 6.49
N ILE A 3 -1.48 -2.18 5.35
CA ILE A 3 -2.11 -1.93 4.05
C ILE A 3 -3.58 -2.39 4.07
N ASP A 4 -3.88 -3.52 4.70
CA ASP A 4 -5.24 -4.07 4.77
C ASP A 4 -6.18 -3.25 5.65
N GLU A 5 -5.66 -2.70 6.76
CA GLU A 5 -6.40 -1.76 7.60
C GLU A 5 -6.76 -0.50 6.81
N LEU A 6 -5.80 0.09 6.09
CA LEU A 6 -6.05 1.28 5.29
C LEU A 6 -6.99 1.01 4.11
N ARG A 7 -6.81 -0.11 3.42
CA ARG A 7 -7.72 -0.55 2.34
C ARG A 7 -9.16 -0.64 2.86
N THR A 8 -9.35 -1.23 4.03
CA THR A 8 -10.66 -1.38 4.68
C THR A 8 -11.23 -0.02 5.09
N LEU A 9 -10.41 0.87 5.65
CA LEU A 9 -10.78 2.24 5.98
C LEU A 9 -11.26 3.03 4.75
N ARG A 10 -10.67 2.79 3.57
CA ARG A 10 -11.06 3.39 2.30
C ARG A 10 -12.24 2.69 1.60
N GLY A 11 -12.83 1.65 2.20
CA GLY A 11 -13.93 0.90 1.60
C GLY A 11 -13.54 0.15 0.31
N LEU A 12 -12.24 -0.13 0.13
CA LEU A 12 -11.73 -0.80 -1.05
C LEU A 12 -11.78 -2.31 -0.86
N SER A 13 -12.36 -3.04 -1.82
CA SER A 13 -12.09 -4.47 -1.94
C SER A 13 -10.65 -4.68 -2.44
N MET A 14 -10.12 -5.89 -2.29
CA MET A 14 -8.78 -6.18 -2.82
C MET A 14 -8.71 -5.99 -4.35
N THR A 15 -9.76 -6.38 -5.08
CA THR A 15 -9.86 -6.14 -6.54
C THR A 15 -9.86 -4.65 -6.86
N LYS A 16 -10.67 -3.84 -6.16
CA LYS A 16 -10.69 -2.38 -6.38
C LYS A 16 -9.33 -1.73 -6.10
N LEU A 17 -8.59 -2.24 -5.11
CA LEU A 17 -7.24 -1.77 -4.85
C LEU A 17 -6.27 -2.16 -5.98
N CYS A 18 -6.36 -3.39 -6.49
CA CYS A 18 -5.57 -3.82 -7.65
C CYS A 18 -5.80 -2.90 -8.85
N ASP A 19 -7.06 -2.59 -9.14
CA ASP A 19 -7.46 -1.71 -10.24
C ASP A 19 -6.96 -0.28 -10.00
N ALA A 20 -7.16 0.27 -8.80
CA ALA A 20 -6.74 1.62 -8.45
C ALA A 20 -5.21 1.80 -8.49
N ALA A 21 -4.46 0.77 -8.09
CA ALA A 21 -3.00 0.79 -8.13
C ALA A 21 -2.44 0.39 -9.51
N GLY A 22 -3.25 -0.17 -10.41
CA GLY A 22 -2.75 -0.79 -11.64
C GLY A 22 -1.75 -1.94 -11.36
N LEU A 23 -1.99 -2.69 -10.28
CA LEU A 23 -1.13 -3.78 -9.81
C LEU A 23 -1.87 -5.11 -9.85
N SER A 24 -1.14 -6.19 -10.10
CA SER A 24 -1.73 -7.53 -10.00
C SER A 24 -1.97 -7.92 -8.54
N MET A 25 -2.95 -8.80 -8.31
CA MET A 25 -3.23 -9.39 -7.00
C MET A 25 -1.97 -9.98 -6.34
N GLY A 26 -1.14 -10.67 -7.12
CA GLY A 26 0.11 -11.25 -6.63
C GLY A 26 1.15 -10.20 -6.22
N ALA A 27 1.19 -9.06 -6.91
CA ALA A 27 2.07 -7.95 -6.52
C ALA A 27 1.63 -7.35 -5.18
N ILE A 28 0.33 -7.10 -4.99
CA ILE A 28 -0.19 -6.61 -3.71
C ILE A 28 0.02 -7.62 -2.60
N PHE A 29 -0.30 -8.90 -2.81
CA PHE A 29 -0.12 -9.95 -1.80
C PHE A 29 1.32 -10.06 -1.29
N ARG A 30 2.31 -9.89 -2.17
CA ARG A 30 3.74 -9.90 -1.78
C ARG A 30 4.10 -8.75 -0.84
N LEU A 31 3.40 -7.61 -0.94
CA LEU A 31 3.62 -6.41 -0.14
C LEU A 31 2.81 -6.44 1.16
N THR A 32 1.67 -7.12 1.18
CA THR A 32 0.77 -7.16 2.33
C THR A 32 0.93 -8.40 3.20
N ARG A 33 1.69 -9.42 2.77
CA ARG A 33 1.89 -10.63 3.57
C ARG A 33 2.65 -10.32 4.88
N PRO A 34 2.34 -11.02 5.99
CA PRO A 34 3.14 -10.93 7.21
C PRO A 34 4.63 -11.23 6.94
N GLY A 35 5.52 -10.36 7.44
CA GLY A 35 6.97 -10.49 7.20
C GLY A 35 7.41 -10.18 5.77
N ALA A 36 6.57 -9.52 4.96
CA ALA A 36 7.00 -8.98 3.67
C ALA A 36 8.15 -7.99 3.87
N ASP A 37 9.29 -8.28 3.27
CA ASP A 37 10.33 -7.29 3.09
C ASP A 37 9.95 -6.37 1.93
N ILE A 38 9.40 -5.21 2.29
CA ILE A 38 8.96 -4.18 1.36
C ILE A 38 10.19 -3.39 0.84
N THR A 39 11.35 -3.47 1.51
CA THR A 39 12.58 -2.77 1.07
C THR A 39 13.15 -3.36 -0.23
N GLY A 40 12.91 -4.65 -0.47
CA GLY A 40 13.23 -5.32 -1.74
C GLY A 40 12.18 -5.10 -2.85
N ALA A 41 11.06 -4.45 -2.56
CA ALA A 41 10.06 -4.15 -3.57
C ALA A 41 10.54 -3.03 -4.50
N ARG A 42 10.15 -3.11 -5.78
CA ARG A 42 10.45 -2.03 -6.72
C ARG A 42 9.74 -0.76 -6.25
N LEU A 43 10.48 0.36 -6.17
CA LEU A 43 9.94 1.67 -5.79
C LEU A 43 8.68 2.02 -6.58
N GLU A 44 8.66 1.73 -7.88
CA GLU A 44 7.49 1.93 -8.75
C GLU A 44 6.23 1.21 -8.23
N THR A 45 6.38 -0.03 -7.75
CA THR A 45 5.26 -0.80 -7.19
C THR A 45 4.74 -0.16 -5.90
N LEU A 46 5.64 0.35 -5.05
CA LEU A 46 5.27 1.05 -3.82
C LEU A 46 4.55 2.37 -4.12
N MET A 47 5.02 3.12 -5.11
CA MET A 47 4.37 4.35 -5.56
C MET A 47 2.96 4.08 -6.10
N LYS A 48 2.80 3.04 -6.93
CA LYS A 48 1.50 2.61 -7.45
C LYS A 48 0.54 2.19 -6.33
N LEU A 49 1.04 1.44 -5.35
CA LEU A 49 0.26 1.04 -4.19
C LEU A 49 -0.16 2.26 -3.34
N ALA A 50 0.76 3.19 -3.09
CA ALA A 50 0.50 4.43 -2.35
C ALA A 50 -0.59 5.26 -3.04
N ALA A 51 -0.51 5.40 -4.37
CA ALA A 51 -1.51 6.09 -5.17
C ALA A 51 -2.88 5.42 -5.10
N GLY A 52 -2.93 4.09 -5.24
CA GLY A 52 -4.19 3.33 -5.16
C GLY A 52 -4.86 3.38 -3.78
N LEU A 53 -4.09 3.59 -2.71
CA LEU A 53 -4.60 3.73 -1.34
C LEU A 53 -4.90 5.17 -0.93
N ASP A 54 -4.54 6.15 -1.77
CA ASP A 54 -4.45 7.56 -1.40
C ASP A 54 -3.74 7.75 -0.05
N ALA A 55 -2.48 7.29 -0.04
CA ALA A 55 -1.67 7.11 1.15
C ALA A 55 -0.25 7.65 0.97
N VAL A 56 0.39 7.95 2.10
CA VAL A 56 1.83 8.19 2.17
C VAL A 56 2.49 6.94 2.75
N ILE A 57 3.45 6.40 1.99
CA ILE A 57 4.33 5.31 2.43
C ILE A 57 5.68 5.92 2.78
N THR A 58 6.12 5.75 4.01
CA THR A 58 7.47 6.13 4.47
C THR A 58 8.29 4.86 4.62
N ILE A 59 9.51 4.89 4.10
CA ILE A 59 10.48 3.81 4.21
C ILE A 59 11.70 4.38 4.94
N ASP A 60 12.04 3.80 6.06
CA ASP A 60 13.19 4.17 6.88
C ASP A 60 13.93 2.90 7.35
N PRO A 61 15.08 3.02 8.03
CA PRO A 61 15.81 1.86 8.53
C PRO A 61 15.05 1.02 9.58
N GLU A 62 14.02 1.58 10.23
CA GLU A 62 13.18 0.89 11.21
C GLU A 62 12.06 0.10 10.54
N GLY A 63 11.68 0.46 9.31
CA GLY A 63 10.83 -0.32 8.44
C GLY A 63 9.99 0.52 7.49
N VAL A 64 8.75 0.06 7.24
CA VAL A 64 7.79 0.74 6.37
C VAL A 64 6.59 1.16 7.17
N THR A 65 6.27 2.46 7.12
CA THR A 65 5.04 3.01 7.70
C THR A 65 4.11 3.48 6.60
N ILE A 66 2.81 3.23 6.79
CA ILE A 66 1.76 3.67 5.89
C ILE A 66 0.75 4.48 6.68
N ARG A 67 0.42 5.64 6.13
CA ARG A 67 -0.57 6.56 6.68
C ARG A 67 -1.50 7.07 5.58
N PRO A 68 -2.79 7.29 5.87
CA PRO A 68 -3.67 7.98 4.94
C PRO A 68 -3.04 9.32 4.57
N LYS A 69 -3.21 9.76 3.32
CA LYS A 69 -2.94 11.15 3.00
C LYS A 69 -3.93 12.00 3.79
N GLU A 70 -3.44 13.04 4.46
CA GLU A 70 -4.32 13.98 5.18
C GLU A 70 -5.33 14.54 4.17
N GLU A 71 -6.62 14.41 4.48
CA GLU A 71 -7.66 15.17 3.80
C GLU A 71 -7.40 16.63 4.16
N ASN A 72 -6.73 17.36 3.27
CA ASN A 72 -6.71 18.82 3.33
C ASN A 72 -8.18 19.26 3.34
N ARG A 73 -8.65 19.66 4.53
CA ARG A 73 -9.91 20.37 4.72
C ARG A 73 -9.83 21.77 4.13
#